data_AF-A0A075GH10-F1
#
_entry.id   AF-A0A075GH10-F1
#
_cell.length_a   1.000
_cell.length_b   1.000
_cell.length_c   1.000
_cell.angle_alpha   90.00
_cell.angle_beta   90.00
_cell.angle_gamma   90.00
#
_symmetry.space_group_name_H-M   'P 1'
#
loop_
_entity.id
_entity.type
_entity.pdbx_description
1 polymer ?
#
loop_
_entity_poly.entity_id
_entity_poly.type
_entity_poly.pdbx_seq_one_letter_code
_entity_poly.pdbx_strand_id
1 'polypeptide(L)'
;MNCDCLCSYDVGIAGLHRIFPVLKQFIESEVNIIIVVAGMEGALASIVSSLADVPVIGVPTSIGYGYGEKGIAALASMLQSCSLGLTVVNIDNGVGAGAAAANIANRIKAKSTR
;
A
#
# COMPACT_ATOMS: atom_id res chain seq x y z
N MET A 1 -7.70 15.89 -2.00
CA MET A 1 -6.56 16.72 -1.57
C MET A 1 -5.64 17.09 -2.76
N ASN A 2 -6.19 17.38 -3.95
CA ASN A 2 -5.44 17.77 -5.16
C ASN A 2 -4.28 16.83 -5.54
N CYS A 3 -4.52 15.52 -5.46
CA CYS A 3 -3.57 14.48 -5.89
C CYS A 3 -4.23 13.64 -6.98
N ASP A 4 -3.45 13.26 -7.99
CA ASP A 4 -3.86 12.28 -8.99
C ASP A 4 -3.68 10.88 -8.41
N CYS A 5 -4.60 9.97 -8.73
CA CYS A 5 -4.60 8.60 -8.21
C CYS A 5 -4.64 7.62 -9.37
N LEU A 6 -3.69 6.68 -9.39
CA LEU A 6 -3.75 5.48 -10.22
C LEU A 6 -4.19 4.31 -9.35
N CYS A 7 -5.20 3.58 -9.79
CA CYS A 7 -5.75 2.45 -9.05
C CYS A 7 -5.64 1.17 -9.89
N SER A 8 -5.24 0.09 -9.22
CA SER A 8 -5.29 -1.25 -9.78
C SER A 8 -5.98 -2.17 -8.79
N TYR A 9 -6.69 -3.16 -9.31
CA TYR A 9 -7.50 -4.12 -8.55
C TYR A 9 -7.14 -5.54 -8.99
N ASP A 10 -7.58 -6.52 -8.21
CA ASP A 10 -7.27 -7.94 -8.45
C ASP A 10 -5.75 -8.24 -8.47
N VAL A 11 -5.04 -7.55 -7.59
CA VAL A 11 -3.62 -7.71 -7.33
C VAL A 11 -3.47 -8.43 -6.00
N GLY A 12 -2.76 -9.55 -5.97
CA GLY A 12 -2.62 -10.33 -4.73
C GLY A 12 -1.60 -11.44 -4.83
N ILE A 13 -1.21 -11.96 -3.66
CA ILE A 13 -0.13 -12.94 -3.49
C ILE A 13 -0.41 -14.25 -4.22
N ALA A 14 -1.66 -14.74 -4.20
CA ALA A 14 -2.07 -15.96 -4.91
C ALA A 14 -1.84 -15.90 -6.44
N GLY A 15 -1.72 -14.69 -7.00
CA GLY A 15 -1.39 -14.45 -8.39
C GLY A 15 -0.29 -13.41 -8.51
N LEU A 16 0.88 -13.69 -7.92
CA LEU A 16 2.02 -12.76 -7.84
C LEU A 16 2.41 -12.14 -9.20
N HIS A 17 2.25 -12.90 -10.28
CA HIS A 17 2.52 -12.44 -11.65
C HIS A 17 1.68 -11.20 -12.05
N ARG A 18 0.51 -10.99 -11.43
CA ARG A 18 -0.36 -9.82 -11.67
C ARG A 18 0.18 -8.53 -11.04
N ILE A 19 1.13 -8.62 -10.11
CA ILE A 19 1.73 -7.47 -9.43
C ILE A 19 2.70 -6.73 -10.35
N PHE A 20 3.54 -7.46 -11.09
CA PHE A 20 4.63 -6.84 -11.86
C PHE A 20 4.16 -5.83 -12.93
N PRO A 21 3.09 -6.09 -13.71
CA PRO A 21 2.58 -5.10 -14.66
C PRO A 21 2.08 -3.82 -13.98
N VAL A 22 1.47 -3.95 -12.80
CA VAL A 22 0.94 -2.83 -12.01
C VAL A 22 2.08 -1.99 -11.45
N LEU A 23 3.08 -2.63 -10.85
CA LEU A 23 4.26 -1.91 -10.34
C LEU A 23 5.01 -1.22 -11.48
N LYS A 24 5.17 -1.89 -12.64
CA LYS A 24 5.78 -1.27 -13.82
C LYS A 24 5.02 0.00 -14.24
N GLN A 25 3.69 -0.07 -14.32
CA GLN A 25 2.86 1.09 -14.63
C GLN A 25 3.05 2.22 -13.62
N PHE A 26 3.12 1.92 -12.32
CA PHE A 26 3.26 2.92 -11.27
C PHE A 26 4.64 3.59 -11.31
N ILE A 27 5.70 2.83 -11.59
CA ILE A 27 7.06 3.34 -11.79
C ILE A 27 7.12 4.24 -13.02
N GLU A 28 6.58 3.80 -14.16
CA GLU A 28 6.52 4.59 -15.40
C GLU A 28 5.70 5.88 -15.25
N SER A 29 4.75 5.89 -14.32
CA SER A 29 3.92 7.06 -14.01
C SER A 29 4.50 7.94 -12.90
N GLU A 30 5.72 7.64 -12.42
CA GLU A 30 6.44 8.37 -11.37
C GLU A 30 5.61 8.59 -10.09
N VAL A 31 4.84 7.57 -9.67
CA VAL A 31 3.99 7.64 -8.47
C VAL A 31 4.84 7.94 -7.23
N ASN A 32 4.48 8.97 -6.47
CA ASN A 32 5.29 9.42 -5.32
C ASN A 32 5.08 8.59 -4.04
N ILE A 33 3.97 7.86 -3.93
CA ILE A 33 3.61 7.05 -2.76
C ILE A 33 2.57 6.02 -3.16
N ILE A 34 2.69 4.79 -2.62
CA ILE A 34 1.78 3.69 -2.93
C ILE A 34 0.94 3.35 -1.69
N ILE A 35 -0.35 3.11 -1.88
CA ILE A 35 -1.23 2.57 -0.84
C ILE A 35 -1.57 1.13 -1.23
N VAL A 36 -1.30 0.18 -0.33
CA VAL A 36 -1.65 -1.22 -0.50
C VAL A 36 -2.78 -1.59 0.43
N VAL A 37 -3.92 -1.94 -0.14
CA VAL A 37 -5.11 -2.37 0.59
C VAL A 37 -5.24 -3.89 0.47
N ALA A 38 -4.99 -4.63 1.55
CA ALA A 38 -4.95 -6.09 1.50
C ALA A 38 -5.52 -6.76 2.76
N GLY A 39 -6.26 -7.85 2.56
CA GLY A 39 -6.81 -8.71 3.60
C GLY A 39 -6.08 -10.05 3.69
N MET A 40 -6.75 -11.07 4.23
CA MET A 40 -6.16 -12.39 4.49
C MET A 40 -4.88 -12.28 5.35
N GLU A 41 -3.74 -12.71 4.83
CA GLU A 41 -2.45 -12.65 5.51
C GLU A 41 -1.71 -11.31 5.33
N GLY A 42 -2.15 -10.44 4.41
CA GLY A 42 -1.63 -9.07 4.27
C GLY A 42 -0.25 -8.88 3.64
N ALA A 43 0.43 -9.91 3.13
CA ALA A 43 1.81 -9.84 2.63
C ALA A 43 1.97 -9.01 1.35
N LEU A 44 0.88 -8.68 0.65
CA LEU A 44 0.96 -7.80 -0.52
C LEU A 44 1.68 -6.49 -0.19
N ALA A 45 1.44 -5.92 1.00
CA ALA A 45 2.09 -4.68 1.41
C ALA A 45 3.61 -4.86 1.51
N SER A 46 4.06 -5.94 2.15
CA SER A 46 5.48 -6.28 2.30
C SER A 46 6.18 -6.50 0.96
N ILE A 47 5.53 -7.19 0.01
CA ILE A 47 6.11 -7.41 -1.32
C ILE A 47 6.22 -6.09 -2.09
N VAL A 48 5.17 -5.28 -2.08
CA VAL A 48 5.16 -4.00 -2.79
C VAL A 48 6.23 -3.06 -2.22
N SER A 49 6.36 -2.96 -0.89
CA SER A 49 7.41 -2.13 -0.27
C SER A 49 8.83 -2.65 -0.50
N SER A 50 9.00 -3.95 -0.74
CA SER A 50 10.31 -4.51 -1.10
C SER A 50 10.70 -4.27 -2.57
N LEU A 51 9.73 -4.00 -3.45
CA LEU A 51 9.96 -3.81 -4.88
C LEU A 51 9.87 -2.34 -5.31
N ALA A 52 9.13 -1.51 -4.56
CA ALA A 52 8.97 -0.09 -4.83
C ALA A 52 10.11 0.72 -4.17
N ASP A 53 10.56 1.75 -4.87
CA ASP A 53 11.53 2.75 -4.40
C ASP A 53 10.87 3.98 -3.75
N VAL A 54 9.54 3.94 -3.58
CA VAL A 54 8.73 4.99 -2.95
C VAL A 54 8.06 4.47 -1.68
N PRO A 55 7.69 5.36 -0.73
CA PRO A 55 7.02 4.94 0.50
C PRO A 55 5.74 4.15 0.22
N VAL A 56 5.45 3.18 1.07
CA VAL A 56 4.25 2.34 0.99
C VAL A 56 3.43 2.46 2.28
N ILE A 57 2.13 2.67 2.13
CA ILE A 57 1.17 2.62 3.24
C ILE A 57 0.34 1.34 3.12
N GLY A 58 0.50 0.43 4.06
CA GLY A 58 -0.33 -0.77 4.21
C GLY A 58 -1.64 -0.45 4.93
N VAL A 59 -2.76 -0.80 4.31
CA VAL A 59 -4.11 -0.75 4.87
C VAL A 59 -4.60 -2.19 5.01
N PRO A 60 -4.51 -2.77 6.21
CA PRO A 60 -5.07 -4.09 6.44
C PRO A 60 -6.59 -4.00 6.33
N THR A 61 -7.23 -4.91 5.60
CA THR A 61 -8.69 -4.96 5.52
C THR A 61 -9.27 -6.01 6.45
N SER A 62 -10.50 -5.81 6.90
CA SER A 62 -11.23 -6.81 7.67
C SER A 62 -11.66 -8.03 6.84
N ILE A 63 -11.42 -8.00 5.52
CA ILE A 63 -11.75 -9.09 4.58
C ILE A 63 -10.80 -10.27 4.79
N GLY A 64 -11.38 -11.44 5.01
CA GLY A 64 -10.68 -12.69 5.19
C GLY A 64 -11.51 -13.64 6.06
N TYR A 65 -11.07 -14.88 6.19
CA TYR A 65 -11.76 -15.89 7.00
C TYR A 65 -10.76 -16.79 7.72
N GLY A 66 -11.24 -17.51 8.75
CA GLY A 66 -10.43 -18.48 9.49
C GLY A 66 -9.54 -17.83 10.54
N TYR A 67 -8.32 -18.36 10.70
CA TYR A 67 -7.40 -17.90 11.73
C TYR A 67 -6.89 -16.49 11.44
N GLY A 68 -7.11 -15.57 12.40
CA GLY A 68 -6.77 -14.15 12.23
C GLY A 68 -7.73 -13.37 11.33
N GLU A 69 -9.01 -13.77 11.29
CA GLU A 69 -10.09 -13.04 10.64
C GLU A 69 -10.25 -11.58 11.12
N LYS A 70 -11.15 -10.82 10.49
CA LYS A 70 -11.42 -9.41 10.77
C LYS A 70 -10.17 -8.52 10.64
N GLY A 71 -9.23 -8.93 9.79
CA GLY A 71 -8.00 -8.19 9.51
C GLY A 71 -6.91 -8.33 10.56
N ILE A 72 -7.07 -9.20 11.57
CA ILE A 72 -6.06 -9.41 12.61
C ILE A 72 -4.78 -10.01 12.02
N ALA A 73 -4.89 -11.01 11.14
CA ALA A 73 -3.74 -11.58 10.45
C ALA A 73 -3.05 -10.54 9.56
N ALA A 74 -3.81 -9.82 8.73
CA ALA A 74 -3.28 -8.78 7.86
C ALA A 74 -2.55 -7.68 8.66
N LEU A 75 -3.16 -7.18 9.74
CA LEU A 75 -2.54 -6.16 10.60
C LEU A 75 -1.25 -6.67 11.23
N ALA A 76 -1.29 -7.85 11.85
CA ALA A 76 -0.11 -8.44 12.50
C ALA A 76 1.03 -8.67 11.50
N SER A 77 0.72 -9.24 10.33
CA SER A 77 1.70 -9.48 9.26
C SER A 77 2.33 -8.19 8.75
N MET A 78 1.51 -7.16 8.44
CA MET A 78 2.02 -5.88 7.96
C MET A 78 2.91 -5.19 9.01
N LEU A 79 2.53 -5.24 10.31
CA LEU A 79 3.33 -4.65 11.40
C LEU A 79 4.62 -5.41 11.70
N GLN A 80 4.65 -6.73 11.46
CA GLN A 80 5.83 -7.58 11.67
C GLN A 80 6.74 -7.65 10.42
N SER A 81 6.38 -6.96 9.34
CA SER A 81 7.16 -6.95 8.12
C SER A 81 8.56 -6.36 8.34
N CYS A 82 9.58 -7.05 7.83
CA CYS A 82 10.95 -6.53 7.78
C CYS A 82 11.18 -5.60 6.57
N SER A 83 10.16 -5.37 5.74
CA SER A 83 10.30 -4.55 4.54
C SER A 83 10.45 -3.08 4.92
N LEU A 84 11.49 -2.44 4.40
CA LEU A 84 11.76 -1.03 4.65
C LEU A 84 10.78 -0.15 3.87
N GLY A 85 10.45 1.02 4.41
CA GLY A 85 9.55 1.97 3.76
C GLY A 85 8.05 1.64 3.84
N LEU A 86 7.67 0.60 4.57
CA LEU A 86 6.28 0.27 4.88
C LEU A 86 5.81 0.98 6.16
N THR A 87 4.71 1.73 6.08
CA THR A 87 3.96 2.24 7.23
C THR A 87 2.57 1.62 7.24
N VAL A 88 2.03 1.29 8.40
CA VAL A 88 0.74 0.58 8.51
C VAL A 88 -0.27 1.43 9.25
N VAL A 89 -1.50 1.49 8.75
CA VAL A 89 -2.63 2.11 9.43
C VAL A 89 -3.53 1.06 10.10
N ASN A 90 -4.51 1.52 10.89
CA ASN A 90 -5.53 0.63 11.46
C ASN A 90 -6.33 -0.11 10.38
N ILE A 91 -6.94 -1.22 10.79
CA ILE A 91 -7.82 -2.05 9.96
C ILE A 91 -8.93 -1.18 9.35
N ASP A 92 -9.12 -1.33 8.04
CA ASP A 92 -10.08 -0.59 7.21
C ASP A 92 -9.90 0.94 7.19
N ASN A 93 -8.78 1.47 7.70
CA ASN A 93 -8.54 2.91 7.79
C ASN A 93 -8.03 3.52 6.46
N GLY A 94 -8.82 3.37 5.40
CA GLY A 94 -8.51 3.96 4.08
C GLY A 94 -8.47 5.49 4.10
N VAL A 95 -9.28 6.14 4.96
CA VAL A 95 -9.28 7.60 5.11
C VAL A 95 -7.94 8.09 5.66
N GLY A 96 -7.43 7.45 6.73
CA GLY A 96 -6.13 7.79 7.31
C GLY A 96 -4.98 7.57 6.35
N ALA A 97 -5.01 6.46 5.61
CA ALA A 97 -4.01 6.18 4.58
C ALA A 97 -4.02 7.21 3.45
N GLY A 98 -5.19 7.54 2.92
CA GLY A 98 -5.34 8.56 1.88
C GLY A 98 -4.89 9.94 2.34
N ALA A 99 -5.30 10.36 3.56
CA ALA A 99 -4.87 11.61 4.19
C ALA A 99 -3.34 11.71 4.31
N ALA A 100 -2.70 10.68 4.85
CA ALA A 100 -1.25 10.62 4.98
C ALA A 100 -0.56 10.65 3.61
N ALA A 101 -1.04 9.84 2.65
CA ALA A 101 -0.48 9.78 1.31
C ALA A 101 -0.53 11.13 0.59
N ALA A 102 -1.67 11.80 0.62
CA ALA A 102 -1.81 13.10 -0.02
C ALA A 102 -0.94 14.17 0.63
N ASN A 103 -0.80 14.17 1.95
CA ASN A 103 0.10 15.11 2.63
C ASN A 103 1.56 14.89 2.19
N ILE A 104 1.99 13.63 2.06
CA ILE A 104 3.32 13.28 1.56
C ILE A 104 3.50 13.74 0.11
N ALA A 105 2.57 13.36 -0.78
CA ALA A 105 2.61 13.72 -2.20
C ALA A 105 2.63 15.25 -2.42
N ASN A 106 1.76 15.99 -1.72
CA ASN A 106 1.72 17.44 -1.80
C ASN A 106 3.02 18.08 -1.29
N ARG A 107 3.66 17.50 -0.27
CA ARG A 107 4.95 17.99 0.23
C ARG A 107 6.08 17.78 -0.77
N ILE A 108 6.08 16.67 -1.49
CA ILE A 108 7.03 16.37 -2.58
C ILE A 108 6.84 17.37 -3.73
N LYS A 109 5.59 17.54 -4.20
CA LYS A 109 5.26 18.51 -5.25
C LYS A 109 5.71 19.93 -4.91
N ALA A 110 5.42 20.39 -3.70
CA ALA A 110 5.80 21.74 -3.24
C ALA A 110 7.33 21.95 -3.17
N LYS A 111 8.14 20.89 -3.01
CA LYS A 111 9.61 20.99 -3.07
C LYS A 111 10.11 21.05 -4.51
N SER A 112 9.45 20.36 -5.44
CA SER A 112 9.85 20.37 -6.86
C SER A 112 9.56 21.71 -7.56
N THR A 113 8.67 22.54 -7.00
CA THR A 113 8.35 23.89 -7.52
C THR A 113 9.23 25.00 -6.92
N ARG A 114 10.15 24.68 -6.01
CA ARG A 114 11.14 25.61 -5.46
C ARG A 114 12.49 25.37 -6.11
#